data_AF-B1H0S7-F1
#
_entry.id   AF-B1H0S7-F1
#
_cell.length_a   1.000
_cell.length_b   1.000
_cell.length_c   1.000
_cell.angle_alpha   90.00
_cell.angle_beta   90.00
_cell.angle_gamma   90.00
#
_symmetry.space_group_name_H-M   'P 1'
#
loop_
_entity.id
_entity.type
_entity.pdbx_description
1 polymer ?
#
loop_
_entity_poly.entity_id
_entity_poly.type
_entity_poly.pdbx_seq_one_letter_code
_entity_poly.pdbx_strand_id
1 'polypeptide(L)'
;MWNEIITELKEKIPTEWLEPIKEESFKDDILTLAVPDTYYAQKYETDYKPLIQNILKAKTGKAVGLQFQIVASKLLAEPVIKDEKPKTQLMKKTKFNGKPYFENPAEFVSIAKAASQVKETDIKNAELTSMPNKYGITNVASFSLLDSKFFTYPNDKRKKTKVEMPVRFSNGVVKVYNLYRGQFAINDNGYGQLTTTHAKIFFAIIHIWQKQNSRYADNKGFYAVVDISMRELAKQLGYQKVSGADYRRLLQRVKELVDFPMILSDGRVAHTFTFLNSAIGRTVHQSGKNKLMLRLTLNPFISKQFYERNVILRNPQCYKIKNPTAFKFLLCYDKRVVKGNNLKLNIYEVANDLELNISKLCHGVSVLKVAFRELNGYELNDSYRLYVELVKEEREWIVIAERISKEKQQPLKALLA
;
A
#
# COMPACT_ATOMS: atom_id res chain seq x y z
N MET A 1 -48.90 -1.08 -8.94
CA MET A 1 -49.25 0.22 -8.31
C MET A 1 -48.13 1.25 -8.47
N TRP A 2 -46.87 0.87 -8.21
CA TRP A 2 -45.68 1.71 -8.35
C TRP A 2 -45.50 2.29 -9.75
N ASN A 3 -45.67 1.47 -10.80
CA ASN A 3 -45.56 1.93 -12.19
C ASN A 3 -46.58 3.00 -12.57
N GLU A 4 -47.71 3.09 -11.85
CA GLU A 4 -48.73 4.10 -12.10
C GLU A 4 -48.41 5.42 -11.37
N ILE A 5 -47.75 5.36 -10.21
CA ILE A 5 -47.34 6.55 -9.46
C ILE A 5 -45.97 7.08 -9.85
N ILE A 6 -45.09 6.26 -10.43
CA ILE A 6 -43.73 6.66 -10.81
C ILE A 6 -43.76 7.78 -11.86
N THR A 7 -44.77 7.80 -12.74
CA THR A 7 -44.95 8.85 -13.76
C THR A 7 -45.21 10.21 -13.12
N GLU A 8 -46.05 10.26 -12.08
CA GLU A 8 -46.31 11.49 -11.31
C GLU A 8 -45.14 11.89 -10.41
N LEU A 9 -44.38 10.90 -9.91
CA LEU A 9 -43.19 11.15 -9.12
C LEU A 9 -42.03 11.71 -9.96
N LYS A 10 -41.92 11.37 -11.25
CA LYS A 10 -40.87 11.90 -12.14
C LYS A 10 -40.94 13.41 -12.32
N GLU A 11 -42.12 14.02 -12.14
CA GLU A 11 -42.27 15.47 -12.19
C GLU A 11 -41.75 16.18 -10.91
N LYS A 12 -41.54 15.42 -9.81
CA LYS A 12 -41.26 15.97 -8.48
C LYS A 12 -40.00 15.42 -7.82
N ILE A 13 -39.48 14.28 -8.30
CA ILE A 13 -38.27 13.61 -7.81
C ILE A 13 -37.33 13.39 -9.00
N PRO A 14 -36.02 13.72 -8.90
CA PRO A 14 -35.08 13.50 -9.99
C PRO A 14 -34.99 12.01 -10.38
N THR A 15 -34.91 11.73 -11.68
CA THR A 15 -35.00 10.37 -12.25
C THR A 15 -33.97 9.39 -11.68
N GLU A 16 -32.77 9.87 -11.37
CA GLU A 16 -31.69 9.09 -10.73
C GLU A 16 -32.09 8.47 -9.39
N TRP A 17 -33.07 9.05 -8.68
CA TRP A 17 -33.58 8.52 -7.41
C TRP A 17 -34.70 7.50 -7.60
N LEU A 18 -35.40 7.53 -8.74
CA LEU A 18 -36.55 6.68 -9.03
C LEU A 18 -36.16 5.41 -9.80
N GLU A 19 -35.17 5.49 -10.70
CA GLU A 19 -34.69 4.36 -11.51
C GLU A 19 -34.32 3.10 -10.72
N PRO A 20 -33.65 3.19 -9.56
CA PRO A 20 -33.20 1.99 -8.87
C PRO A 20 -34.25 1.41 -7.92
N ILE A 21 -35.48 1.95 -7.90
CA ILE A 21 -36.56 1.54 -7.00
C ILE A 21 -37.65 0.77 -7.74
N LYS A 22 -38.03 -0.36 -7.17
CA LYS A 22 -39.08 -1.23 -7.73
C LYS A 22 -40.15 -1.52 -6.68
N GLU A 23 -41.35 -1.84 -7.15
CA GLU A 23 -42.37 -2.43 -6.30
C GLU A 23 -41.94 -3.84 -5.89
N GLU A 24 -41.84 -4.10 -4.59
CA GLU A 24 -41.67 -5.47 -4.09
C GLU A 24 -43.05 -6.10 -3.86
N SER A 25 -43.96 -5.37 -3.23
CA SER A 25 -45.33 -5.84 -3.00
C SER A 25 -46.30 -4.71 -2.67
N PHE A 26 -47.58 -4.94 -2.92
CA PHE A 26 -48.68 -4.13 -2.38
C PHE A 26 -49.71 -5.06 -1.72
N LYS A 27 -49.74 -5.09 -0.38
CA LYS A 27 -50.62 -5.97 0.42
C LYS A 27 -51.09 -5.23 1.67
N ASP A 28 -52.32 -5.47 2.10
CA ASP A 28 -52.91 -4.91 3.32
C ASP A 28 -52.78 -3.38 3.41
N ASP A 29 -53.04 -2.68 2.30
CA ASP A 29 -52.87 -1.23 2.17
C ASP A 29 -51.46 -0.72 2.50
N ILE A 30 -50.43 -1.57 2.32
CA ILE A 30 -49.01 -1.23 2.47
C ILE A 30 -48.28 -1.46 1.14
N LEU A 31 -47.64 -0.40 0.63
CA LEU A 31 -46.72 -0.47 -0.49
C LEU A 31 -45.30 -0.69 0.03
N THR A 32 -44.70 -1.80 -0.37
CA THR A 32 -43.30 -2.12 -0.09
C THR A 32 -42.46 -1.86 -1.32
N LEU A 33 -41.48 -0.98 -1.18
CA LEU A 33 -40.56 -0.61 -2.25
C LEU A 33 -39.18 -1.20 -2.01
N ALA A 34 -38.66 -1.90 -3.01
CA ALA A 34 -37.30 -2.37 -3.08
C ALA A 34 -36.35 -1.18 -3.32
N VAL A 35 -35.45 -0.92 -2.38
CA VAL A 35 -34.44 0.14 -2.48
C VAL A 35 -33.02 -0.45 -2.43
N PRO A 36 -32.02 0.19 -3.07
CA PRO A 36 -30.67 -0.37 -3.19
C PRO A 36 -29.90 -0.49 -1.88
N ASP A 37 -30.06 0.49 -1.00
CA ASP A 37 -29.30 0.60 0.24
C ASP A 37 -30.04 1.40 1.32
N THR A 38 -29.42 1.47 2.50
CA THR A 38 -29.93 2.23 3.65
C THR A 38 -30.04 3.73 3.39
N TYR A 39 -29.24 4.29 2.49
CA TYR A 39 -29.28 5.71 2.16
C TYR A 39 -30.50 6.05 1.31
N TYR A 40 -30.84 5.20 0.34
CA TYR A 40 -32.11 5.30 -0.38
C TYR A 40 -33.31 5.12 0.57
N ALA A 41 -33.27 4.12 1.45
CA ALA A 41 -34.34 3.91 2.43
C ALA A 41 -34.56 5.15 3.31
N GLN A 42 -33.47 5.71 3.87
CA GLN A 42 -33.54 6.90 4.71
C GLN A 42 -34.05 8.11 3.95
N LYS A 43 -33.51 8.38 2.76
CA LYS A 43 -33.91 9.54 1.98
C LYS A 43 -35.36 9.45 1.52
N TYR A 44 -35.83 8.26 1.16
CA TYR A 44 -37.24 8.08 0.83
C TYR A 44 -38.15 8.18 2.05
N GLU A 45 -37.72 7.72 3.22
CA GLU A 45 -38.46 7.85 4.47
C GLU A 45 -38.55 9.31 4.95
N THR A 46 -37.49 10.11 4.78
CA THR A 46 -37.44 11.50 5.26
C THR A 46 -37.99 12.51 4.26
N ASP A 47 -37.60 12.40 2.99
CA ASP A 47 -37.78 13.48 2.02
C ASP A 47 -38.98 13.21 1.10
N TYR A 48 -39.28 11.94 0.82
CA TYR A 48 -40.24 11.55 -0.22
C TYR A 48 -41.48 10.83 0.30
N LYS A 49 -41.46 10.30 1.53
CA LYS A 49 -42.59 9.57 2.11
C LYS A 49 -43.89 10.38 2.13
N PRO A 50 -43.92 11.65 2.58
CA PRO A 50 -45.15 12.44 2.56
C PRO A 50 -45.70 12.62 1.15
N LEU A 51 -44.81 12.82 0.17
CA LEU A 51 -45.18 13.00 -1.22
C LEU A 51 -45.80 11.72 -1.81
N ILE A 52 -45.16 10.57 -1.58
CA ILE A 52 -45.62 9.27 -2.08
C ILE A 52 -46.96 8.89 -1.44
N GLN A 53 -47.10 9.09 -0.13
CA GLN A 53 -48.35 8.80 0.59
C GLN A 53 -49.52 9.69 0.13
N ASN A 54 -49.25 10.96 -0.19
CA ASN A 54 -50.28 11.85 -0.73
C ASN A 54 -50.77 11.41 -2.12
N ILE A 55 -49.85 11.00 -3.00
CA ILE A 55 -50.21 10.47 -4.32
C ILE A 55 -51.00 9.16 -4.19
N LEU A 56 -50.55 8.25 -3.31
CA LEU A 56 -51.25 7.00 -3.04
C LEU A 56 -52.66 7.24 -2.48
N LYS A 57 -52.82 8.19 -1.56
CA LYS A 57 -54.14 8.55 -1.00
C LYS A 57 -55.06 9.16 -2.05
N ALA A 58 -54.53 10.01 -2.94
CA ALA A 58 -55.31 10.59 -4.02
C ALA A 58 -55.83 9.52 -5.01
N LYS A 59 -55.02 8.49 -5.28
CA LYS A 59 -55.40 7.40 -6.20
C LYS A 59 -56.30 6.34 -5.59
N THR A 60 -56.03 5.96 -4.34
CA THR A 60 -56.72 4.84 -3.68
C THR A 60 -57.90 5.28 -2.82
N GLY A 61 -58.04 6.57 -2.54
CA GLY A 61 -59.06 7.12 -1.65
C GLY A 61 -58.84 6.79 -0.17
N LYS A 62 -57.75 6.08 0.19
CA LYS A 62 -57.44 5.61 1.54
C LYS A 62 -55.98 5.88 1.90
N ALA A 63 -55.69 5.89 3.20
CA ALA A 63 -54.31 6.05 3.67
C ALA A 63 -53.54 4.74 3.45
N VAL A 64 -52.48 4.82 2.64
CA VAL A 64 -51.62 3.67 2.31
C VAL A 64 -50.30 3.78 3.09
N GLY A 65 -49.92 2.70 3.75
CA GLY A 65 -48.62 2.55 4.41
C GLY A 65 -47.49 2.44 3.37
N LEU A 66 -46.31 2.96 3.72
CA LEU A 66 -45.13 2.88 2.87
C LEU A 66 -44.00 2.22 3.64
N GLN A 67 -43.42 1.18 3.07
CA GLN A 67 -42.27 0.45 3.61
C GLN A 67 -41.17 0.35 2.57
N PHE A 68 -39.91 0.36 3.03
CA PHE A 68 -38.74 0.23 2.17
C PHE A 68 -37.98 -1.03 2.54
N GLN A 69 -37.78 -1.92 1.57
CA GLN A 69 -37.01 -3.14 1.73
C GLN A 69 -35.69 -2.98 0.99
N ILE A 70 -34.58 -3.10 1.71
CA ILE A 70 -33.26 -3.03 1.11
C ILE A 70 -33.00 -4.33 0.36
N VAL A 71 -32.99 -4.26 -0.97
CA VAL A 71 -32.62 -5.40 -1.81
C VAL A 71 -31.12 -5.32 -2.02
N ALA A 72 -30.37 -5.82 -1.03
CA ALA A 72 -28.99 -6.22 -1.26
C ALA A 72 -29.01 -7.17 -2.47
N SER A 73 -28.33 -6.78 -3.55
CA SER A 73 -28.21 -7.53 -4.80
C SER A 73 -28.26 -9.03 -4.53
N LYS A 74 -29.36 -9.69 -4.91
CA LYS A 74 -29.59 -11.13 -4.77
C LYS A 74 -28.49 -11.88 -5.54
N LEU A 75 -27.35 -12.09 -4.89
CA LEU A 75 -26.39 -13.14 -5.20
C LEU A 75 -26.15 -13.87 -3.88
N LEU A 76 -26.74 -15.07 -3.83
CA LEU A 76 -26.58 -16.12 -2.82
C LEU A 76 -27.36 -15.91 -1.53
N ALA A 77 -28.60 -16.41 -1.52
CA ALA A 77 -29.25 -16.88 -0.30
C ALA A 77 -29.15 -18.41 -0.26
N GLU A 78 -28.79 -18.95 0.90
CA GLU A 78 -29.31 -20.17 1.52
C GLU A 78 -28.61 -20.38 2.87
N PRO A 79 -29.20 -21.09 3.86
CA PRO A 79 -30.55 -21.05 4.38
C PRO A 79 -30.57 -20.55 5.85
N VAL A 80 -31.77 -20.29 6.37
CA VAL A 80 -32.03 -19.86 7.75
C VAL A 80 -31.58 -20.94 8.75
N ILE A 81 -30.61 -20.59 9.61
CA ILE A 81 -30.38 -21.27 10.89
C ILE A 81 -30.74 -20.30 12.01
N LYS A 82 -31.52 -20.83 12.96
CA LYS A 82 -32.17 -20.15 14.08
C LYS A 82 -31.22 -19.29 14.92
N ASP A 83 -31.81 -18.25 15.50
CA ASP A 83 -31.25 -17.26 16.42
C ASP A 83 -30.21 -17.81 17.41
N GLU A 84 -28.95 -17.42 17.20
CA GLU A 84 -28.04 -17.11 18.29
C GLU A 84 -27.56 -15.67 18.13
N LYS A 85 -27.75 -14.85 19.16
CA LYS A 85 -27.24 -13.47 19.22
C LYS A 85 -25.79 -13.44 18.73
N PRO A 86 -25.43 -12.60 17.75
CA PRO A 86 -24.06 -12.56 17.27
C PRO A 86 -23.18 -12.03 18.41
N LYS A 87 -22.42 -12.93 19.02
CA LYS A 87 -21.19 -12.56 19.71
C LYS A 87 -20.33 -11.86 18.68
N THR A 88 -20.05 -10.58 18.92
CA THR A 88 -19.11 -9.76 18.17
C THR A 88 -17.75 -10.48 18.17
N GLN A 89 -17.52 -11.35 17.19
CA GLN A 89 -16.19 -11.84 16.90
C GLN A 89 -15.54 -10.75 16.05
N LEU A 90 -14.76 -9.88 16.72
CA LEU A 90 -13.70 -9.13 16.03
C LEU A 90 -13.00 -10.13 15.10
N MET A 91 -13.02 -9.84 13.80
CA MET A 91 -12.36 -10.70 12.81
C MET A 91 -10.94 -10.96 13.28
N LYS A 92 -10.64 -12.22 13.61
CA LYS A 92 -9.30 -12.63 14.03
C LYS A 92 -8.32 -12.18 12.96
N LYS A 93 -7.33 -11.37 13.35
CA LYS A 93 -6.17 -10.95 12.53
C LYS A 93 -5.90 -12.02 11.49
N THR A 94 -6.20 -11.75 10.22
CA THR A 94 -5.97 -12.69 9.12
C THR A 94 -4.54 -13.23 9.27
N LYS A 95 -4.42 -14.54 9.52
CA LYS A 95 -3.11 -15.17 9.72
C LYS A 95 -2.33 -15.02 8.43
N PHE A 96 -1.30 -14.19 8.48
CA PHE A 96 -0.35 -14.04 7.38
C PHE A 96 0.45 -15.34 7.25
N ASN A 97 0.26 -16.06 6.14
CA ASN A 97 0.89 -17.37 5.88
C ASN A 97 2.22 -17.26 5.10
N GLY A 98 2.79 -16.06 4.99
CA GLY A 98 4.06 -15.89 4.30
C GLY A 98 5.26 -16.17 5.20
N LYS A 99 6.24 -16.97 4.76
CA LYS A 99 7.57 -17.16 5.38
C LYS A 99 8.38 -15.84 5.52
N PRO A 100 8.40 -15.19 6.70
CA PRO A 100 9.23 -14.01 6.96
C PRO A 100 10.72 -14.32 6.76
N TYR A 101 11.52 -13.30 6.49
CA TYR A 101 12.93 -13.47 6.14
C TYR A 101 13.77 -14.02 7.30
N PHE A 102 13.56 -13.46 8.49
CA PHE A 102 14.25 -13.92 9.68
C PHE A 102 13.43 -15.03 10.35
N GLU A 103 14.12 -16.11 10.72
CA GLU A 103 13.57 -17.23 11.45
C GLU A 103 13.13 -16.82 12.86
N ASN A 104 13.97 -16.01 13.50
CA ASN A 104 13.76 -15.55 14.87
C ASN A 104 14.46 -14.19 15.13
N PRO A 105 14.13 -13.51 16.24
CA PRO A 105 14.75 -12.23 16.59
C PRO A 105 16.27 -12.27 16.79
N ALA A 106 16.87 -13.41 17.14
CA ALA A 106 18.31 -13.51 17.35
C ALA A 106 19.08 -13.49 16.03
N GLU A 107 18.57 -14.17 15.00
CA GLU A 107 19.11 -14.09 13.64
C GLU A 107 19.11 -12.66 13.10
N PHE A 108 18.00 -11.94 13.31
CA PHE A 108 17.89 -10.52 12.96
C PHE A 108 19.01 -9.67 13.58
N VAL A 109 19.22 -9.81 14.88
CA VAL A 109 20.25 -9.07 15.63
C VAL A 109 21.66 -9.46 15.16
N SER A 110 21.90 -10.75 14.88
CA SER A 110 23.16 -11.24 14.35
C SER A 110 23.50 -10.60 13.00
N ILE A 111 22.53 -10.53 12.08
CA ILE A 111 22.70 -9.91 10.77
C ILE A 111 22.95 -8.40 10.89
N ALA A 112 22.21 -7.71 11.75
CA ALA A 112 22.40 -6.29 12.00
C ALA A 112 23.78 -6.00 12.63
N LYS A 113 24.25 -6.86 13.55
CA LYS A 113 25.58 -6.76 14.16
C LYS A 113 26.69 -7.00 13.14
N ALA A 114 26.57 -8.06 12.33
CA ALA A 114 27.54 -8.34 11.27
C ALA A 114 27.66 -7.16 10.29
N ALA A 115 26.53 -6.55 9.92
CA ALA A 115 26.51 -5.38 9.05
C ALA A 115 27.20 -4.14 9.67
N SER A 116 27.07 -3.94 10.99
CA SER A 116 27.74 -2.83 11.69
C SER A 116 29.26 -3.01 11.85
N GLN A 117 29.77 -4.24 11.70
CA GLN A 117 31.18 -4.58 11.91
C GLN A 117 32.00 -4.61 10.60
N VAL A 118 31.37 -4.39 9.44
CA VAL A 118 32.08 -4.42 8.17
C VAL A 118 32.94 -3.15 8.02
N LYS A 119 34.26 -3.34 7.96
CA LYS A 119 35.24 -2.24 7.80
C LYS A 119 35.03 -1.51 6.49
N GLU A 120 35.37 -0.21 6.45
CA GLU A 120 35.46 0.59 5.23
C GLU A 120 36.25 -0.18 4.16
N THR A 121 35.53 -0.70 3.18
CA THR A 121 36.11 -1.47 2.08
C THR A 121 36.42 -0.49 0.96
N ASP A 122 37.57 -0.62 0.29
CA ASP A 122 37.90 0.16 -0.91
C ASP A 122 37.03 -0.28 -2.10
N ILE A 123 35.74 0.07 -2.05
CA ILE A 123 34.73 -0.24 -3.06
C ILE A 123 34.98 0.55 -4.35
N LYS A 124 35.87 1.56 -4.31
CA LYS A 124 36.27 2.30 -5.51
C LYS A 124 37.02 1.39 -6.48
N ASN A 125 37.85 0.48 -5.96
CA ASN A 125 38.70 -0.43 -6.72
C ASN A 125 38.31 -1.91 -6.62
N ALA A 126 37.30 -2.26 -5.81
CA ALA A 126 36.88 -3.65 -5.64
C ALA A 126 36.47 -4.31 -6.98
N GLU A 127 36.93 -5.55 -7.18
CA GLU A 127 36.40 -6.43 -8.23
C GLU A 127 34.92 -6.72 -7.97
N LEU A 128 34.12 -6.63 -9.04
CA LEU A 128 32.68 -6.80 -8.97
C LEU A 128 32.29 -8.13 -9.62
N THR A 129 31.60 -8.96 -8.85
CA THR A 129 31.02 -10.20 -9.34
C THR A 129 29.55 -9.96 -9.69
N SER A 130 29.02 -10.66 -10.68
CA SER A 130 27.59 -10.58 -11.06
C SER A 130 26.85 -11.77 -10.48
N MET A 131 25.64 -11.53 -9.94
CA MET A 131 24.85 -12.64 -9.43
C MET A 131 24.20 -13.43 -10.59
N PRO A 132 24.05 -14.76 -10.48
CA PRO A 132 23.31 -15.55 -11.45
C PRO A 132 21.87 -15.02 -11.61
N ASN A 133 21.37 -14.87 -12.83
CA ASN A 133 20.13 -14.15 -13.20
C ASN A 133 18.77 -14.68 -12.63
N LYS A 134 18.74 -15.54 -11.62
CA LYS A 134 17.49 -16.12 -11.09
C LYS A 134 16.96 -15.36 -9.88
N TYR A 135 16.41 -14.16 -10.09
CA TYR A 135 15.42 -13.59 -9.17
C TYR A 135 14.05 -14.18 -9.48
N GLY A 136 13.84 -15.43 -9.05
CA GLY A 136 12.55 -16.09 -9.17
C GLY A 136 11.62 -15.65 -8.05
N ILE A 137 10.36 -15.34 -8.39
CA ILE A 137 9.30 -14.99 -7.42
C ILE A 137 9.02 -16.11 -6.39
N THR A 138 9.48 -17.33 -6.68
CA THR A 138 9.25 -18.55 -5.89
C THR A 138 9.97 -18.58 -4.54
N ASN A 139 11.08 -17.84 -4.37
CA ASN A 139 11.91 -17.87 -3.14
C ASN A 139 11.82 -16.58 -2.30
N VAL A 140 10.84 -15.75 -2.59
CA VAL A 140 10.71 -14.42 -2.01
C VAL A 140 10.29 -14.49 -0.53
N ALA A 141 11.12 -13.95 0.38
CA ALA A 141 10.73 -13.80 1.79
C ALA A 141 9.72 -12.66 1.98
N SER A 142 8.76 -12.90 2.88
CA SER A 142 7.62 -12.00 3.07
C SER A 142 7.93 -10.76 3.89
N PHE A 143 9.08 -10.70 4.55
CA PHE A 143 9.51 -9.53 5.30
C PHE A 143 10.81 -9.03 4.69
N SER A 144 10.83 -7.76 4.29
CA SER A 144 12.05 -7.06 3.91
C SER A 144 12.06 -5.78 4.69
N LEU A 145 13.24 -5.30 5.07
CA LEU A 145 13.48 -4.05 5.80
C LEU A 145 13.12 -2.78 4.99
N LEU A 146 12.18 -2.89 4.05
CA LEU A 146 11.67 -1.88 3.14
C LEU A 146 10.15 -1.75 3.32
N ASP A 147 9.71 -1.68 4.58
CA ASP A 147 8.33 -1.40 4.99
C ASP A 147 8.04 0.12 4.89
N SER A 148 6.77 0.50 4.91
CA SER A 148 6.33 1.90 4.85
C SER A 148 6.81 2.72 6.06
N LYS A 149 7.06 2.08 7.22
CA LYS A 149 7.51 2.74 8.46
C LYS A 149 8.87 3.44 8.33
N PHE A 150 9.73 2.97 7.42
CA PHE A 150 11.03 3.59 7.14
C PHE A 150 10.90 4.96 6.46
N PHE A 151 9.74 5.26 5.87
CA PHE A 151 9.57 6.44 5.03
C PHE A 151 8.39 7.30 5.50
N THR A 152 8.66 8.57 5.77
CA THR A 152 7.63 9.56 6.12
C THR A 152 6.92 10.09 4.87
N TYR A 153 5.83 10.84 5.08
CA TYR A 153 5.19 11.59 4.01
C TYR A 153 6.08 12.75 3.53
N PRO A 154 6.01 13.16 2.25
CA PRO A 154 6.86 14.23 1.71
C PRO A 154 6.70 15.59 2.40
N ASN A 155 5.56 15.82 3.04
CA ASN A 155 5.25 17.05 3.78
C ASN A 155 5.68 16.99 5.27
N ASP A 156 6.19 15.87 5.75
CA ASP A 156 6.71 15.76 7.10
C ASP A 156 8.08 16.45 7.19
N LYS A 157 8.12 17.58 7.90
CA LYS A 157 9.31 18.42 8.07
C LYS A 157 10.10 18.10 9.35
N ARG A 158 9.66 17.11 10.14
CA ARG A 158 10.34 16.75 11.39
C ARG A 158 11.75 16.20 11.07
N LYS A 159 12.74 16.57 11.88
CA LYS A 159 14.12 16.08 11.74
C LYS A 159 14.32 14.65 12.26
N LYS A 160 13.48 14.23 13.20
CA LYS A 160 13.48 12.89 13.80
C LYS A 160 12.09 12.45 14.20
N THR A 161 11.85 11.15 14.25
CA THR A 161 10.61 10.58 14.80
C THR A 161 10.86 9.14 15.24
N LYS A 162 10.26 8.75 16.37
CA LYS A 162 10.18 7.36 16.82
C LYS A 162 8.86 6.75 16.35
N VAL A 163 8.92 5.57 15.75
CA VAL A 163 7.72 4.77 15.41
C VAL A 163 7.92 3.32 15.82
N GLU A 164 6.81 2.66 16.12
CA GLU A 164 6.79 1.22 16.38
C GLU A 164 6.67 0.45 15.08
N MET A 165 7.49 -0.59 14.95
CA MET A 165 7.53 -1.46 13.78
C MET A 165 7.36 -2.91 14.25
N PRO A 166 6.16 -3.48 14.13
CA PRO A 166 5.94 -4.89 14.42
C PRO A 166 6.59 -5.75 13.33
N VAL A 167 7.58 -6.54 13.72
CA VAL A 167 8.26 -7.51 12.85
C VAL A 167 7.74 -8.90 13.15
N ARG A 168 7.24 -9.59 12.13
CA ARG A 168 6.81 -10.99 12.23
C ARG A 168 7.94 -11.91 11.75
N PHE A 169 8.18 -12.99 12.48
CA PHE A 169 9.22 -14.00 12.23
C PHE A 169 8.60 -15.34 11.77
N SER A 170 9.41 -16.21 11.14
CA SER A 170 8.89 -17.46 10.55
C SER A 170 8.34 -18.45 11.58
N ASN A 171 8.85 -18.40 12.80
CA ASN A 171 8.31 -19.10 13.95
C ASN A 171 6.95 -18.57 14.46
N GLY A 172 6.35 -17.58 13.79
CA GLY A 172 5.06 -16.98 14.15
C GLY A 172 5.15 -15.88 15.21
N VAL A 173 6.32 -15.63 15.79
CA VAL A 173 6.54 -14.56 16.77
C VAL A 173 6.37 -13.21 16.10
N VAL A 174 5.68 -12.29 16.78
CA VAL A 174 5.67 -10.86 16.44
C VAL A 174 6.42 -10.12 17.52
N LYS A 175 7.51 -9.43 17.16
CA LYS A 175 8.28 -8.59 18.07
C LYS A 175 8.20 -7.14 17.60
N VAL A 176 7.90 -6.23 18.51
CA VAL A 176 7.85 -4.80 18.21
C VAL A 176 9.25 -4.22 18.37
N TYR A 177 9.74 -3.56 17.31
CA TYR A 177 10.96 -2.78 17.34
C TYR A 177 10.63 -1.30 17.32
N ASN A 178 11.42 -0.50 18.03
CA ASN A 178 11.43 0.94 17.91
C ASN A 178 12.32 1.33 16.72
N LEU A 179 11.74 2.03 15.75
CA LEU A 179 12.45 2.64 14.65
C LEU A 179 12.58 4.14 14.93
N TYR A 180 13.82 4.59 15.14
CA TYR A 180 14.17 5.99 15.30
C TYR A 180 14.68 6.51 13.97
N ARG A 181 13.88 7.33 13.28
CA ARG A 181 14.21 7.90 11.98
C ARG A 181 14.99 9.19 12.14
N GLY A 182 16.04 9.36 11.34
CA GLY A 182 16.86 10.57 11.32
C GLY A 182 17.78 10.70 12.53
N GLN A 183 18.16 9.59 13.17
CA GLN A 183 18.96 9.59 14.39
C GLN A 183 20.17 8.65 14.26
N PHE A 184 21.36 9.11 14.67
CA PHE A 184 22.57 8.30 14.87
C PHE A 184 22.63 7.70 16.28
N ALA A 185 22.13 8.46 17.27
CA ALA A 185 22.01 8.02 18.64
C ALA A 185 20.60 8.28 19.19
N ILE A 186 20.16 7.45 20.13
CA ILE A 186 18.87 7.65 20.80
C ILE A 186 18.89 9.04 21.45
N ASN A 187 17.85 9.83 21.19
CA ASN A 187 17.66 11.22 21.67
C ASN A 187 18.54 12.32 21.05
N ASP A 188 19.31 12.05 19.98
CA ASP A 188 20.10 13.09 19.28
C ASP A 188 19.27 14.23 18.65
N ASN A 189 19.92 15.26 18.09
CA ASN A 189 19.24 16.45 17.55
C ASN A 189 18.44 16.21 16.25
N GLY A 190 18.58 15.05 15.62
CA GLY A 190 17.93 14.69 14.37
C GLY A 190 18.60 15.28 13.12
N TYR A 191 18.76 14.45 12.09
CA TYR A 191 19.48 14.76 10.86
C TYR A 191 18.57 15.01 9.65
N GLY A 192 17.29 14.65 9.76
CA GLY A 192 16.35 14.60 8.64
C GLY A 192 15.80 13.19 8.45
N GLN A 193 14.62 13.08 7.84
CA GLN A 193 13.94 11.79 7.66
C GLN A 193 13.80 11.44 6.18
N LEU A 194 13.98 10.17 5.86
CA LEU A 194 13.65 9.65 4.54
C LEU A 194 12.14 9.69 4.34
N THR A 195 11.73 10.16 3.17
CA THR A 195 10.33 10.28 2.75
C THR A 195 9.99 9.23 1.68
N THR A 196 8.72 9.11 1.31
CA THR A 196 8.31 8.27 0.16
C THR A 196 9.01 8.65 -1.15
N THR A 197 9.47 9.90 -1.33
CA THR A 197 10.30 10.30 -2.47
C THR A 197 11.65 9.57 -2.47
N HIS A 198 12.27 9.44 -1.30
CA HIS A 198 13.53 8.73 -1.14
C HIS A 198 13.36 7.23 -1.41
N ALA A 199 12.26 6.65 -0.92
CA ALA A 199 11.92 5.27 -1.22
C ALA A 199 11.84 5.02 -2.74
N LYS A 200 11.14 5.89 -3.48
CA LYS A 200 11.02 5.78 -4.94
C LYS A 200 12.38 5.84 -5.63
N ILE A 201 13.26 6.76 -5.21
CA ILE A 201 14.64 6.87 -5.69
C ILE A 201 15.41 5.58 -5.38
N PHE A 202 15.30 5.08 -4.15
CA PHE A 202 15.96 3.85 -3.73
C PHE A 202 15.50 2.65 -4.59
N PHE A 203 14.20 2.44 -4.78
CA PHE A 203 13.71 1.36 -5.66
C PHE A 203 14.16 1.52 -7.12
N ALA A 204 14.26 2.75 -7.64
CA ALA A 204 14.82 2.99 -8.97
C ALA A 204 16.31 2.60 -9.05
N ILE A 205 17.09 2.88 -8.00
CA ILE A 205 18.48 2.43 -7.87
C ILE A 205 18.56 0.89 -7.87
N ILE A 206 17.69 0.21 -7.11
CA ILE A 206 17.63 -1.26 -7.08
C ILE A 206 17.32 -1.83 -8.47
N HIS A 207 16.40 -1.23 -9.24
CA HIS A 207 16.12 -1.73 -10.59
C HIS A 207 17.27 -1.53 -11.56
N ILE A 208 18.01 -0.43 -11.43
CA ILE A 208 19.20 -0.19 -12.26
C ILE A 208 20.30 -1.19 -11.88
N TRP A 209 20.49 -1.45 -10.59
CA TRP A 209 21.37 -2.51 -10.11
C TRP A 209 21.08 -3.87 -10.75
N GLN A 210 19.79 -4.25 -10.82
CA GLN A 210 19.38 -5.50 -11.47
C GLN A 210 19.70 -5.50 -12.96
N LYS A 211 19.45 -4.39 -13.68
CA LYS A 211 19.81 -4.24 -15.10
C LYS A 211 21.32 -4.33 -15.32
N GLN A 212 22.12 -4.06 -14.29
CA GLN A 212 23.57 -4.18 -14.30
C GLN A 212 24.06 -5.56 -13.85
N ASN A 213 23.22 -6.59 -13.95
CA ASN A 213 23.51 -7.98 -13.54
C ASN A 213 23.73 -8.14 -12.02
N SER A 214 23.11 -7.27 -11.22
CA SER A 214 23.13 -7.37 -9.76
C SER A 214 24.54 -7.49 -9.18
N ARG A 215 25.41 -6.56 -9.57
CA ARG A 215 26.83 -6.53 -9.19
C ARG A 215 27.04 -6.43 -7.68
N TYR A 216 27.99 -7.18 -7.17
CA TYR A 216 28.40 -7.13 -5.78
C TYR A 216 29.92 -7.14 -5.62
N ALA A 217 30.41 -6.49 -4.57
CA ALA A 217 31.79 -6.63 -4.12
C ALA A 217 31.83 -7.75 -3.07
N ASP A 218 32.29 -8.93 -3.49
CA ASP A 218 32.29 -10.16 -2.68
C ASP A 218 33.47 -10.22 -1.69
N ASN A 219 34.54 -9.50 -2.02
CA ASN A 219 35.85 -9.58 -1.44
C ASN A 219 35.96 -9.12 0.03
N LYS A 220 34.85 -8.82 0.75
CA LYS A 220 34.80 -8.62 2.23
C LYS A 220 33.44 -8.29 2.88
N GLY A 221 32.29 -8.28 2.17
CA GLY A 221 31.04 -7.83 2.83
C GLY A 221 29.72 -7.82 2.07
N PHE A 222 29.56 -8.59 0.98
CA PHE A 222 28.33 -8.65 0.17
C PHE A 222 27.74 -7.27 -0.16
N TYR A 223 28.56 -6.32 -0.63
CA TYR A 223 28.06 -4.99 -0.96
C TYR A 223 27.40 -4.99 -2.32
N ALA A 224 26.11 -4.65 -2.41
CA ALA A 224 25.49 -4.38 -3.70
C ALA A 224 25.99 -3.04 -4.24
N VAL A 225 26.53 -3.05 -5.46
CA VAL A 225 27.18 -1.89 -6.09
C VAL A 225 26.44 -1.51 -7.37
N VAL A 226 26.13 -0.23 -7.50
CA VAL A 226 25.39 0.33 -8.65
C VAL A 226 26.16 1.49 -9.24
N ASP A 227 26.48 1.44 -10.53
CA ASP A 227 27.12 2.56 -11.22
C ASP A 227 26.06 3.30 -12.06
N ILE A 228 25.66 4.50 -11.65
CA ILE A 228 24.50 5.19 -12.24
C ILE A 228 24.80 6.64 -12.61
N SER A 229 24.26 7.12 -13.73
CA SER A 229 24.22 8.56 -14.01
C SER A 229 22.92 9.19 -13.51
N MET A 230 22.94 10.45 -13.04
CA MET A 230 21.70 11.12 -12.62
C MET A 230 20.66 11.24 -13.74
N ARG A 231 21.09 11.29 -15.01
CA ARG A 231 20.18 11.27 -16.17
C ARG A 231 19.46 9.93 -16.29
N GLU A 232 20.16 8.83 -16.07
CA GLU A 232 19.58 7.48 -16.07
C GLU A 232 18.59 7.30 -14.91
N LEU A 233 18.97 7.76 -13.71
CA LEU A 233 18.07 7.76 -12.55
C LEU A 233 16.79 8.58 -12.82
N ALA A 234 16.94 9.79 -13.35
CA ALA A 234 15.81 10.65 -13.69
C ALA A 234 14.92 10.02 -14.76
N LYS A 235 15.50 9.40 -15.80
CA LYS A 235 14.74 8.66 -16.81
C LYS A 235 13.94 7.51 -16.18
N GLN A 236 14.55 6.77 -15.25
CA GLN A 236 13.89 5.68 -14.54
C GLN A 236 12.70 6.19 -13.72
N LEU A 237 12.84 7.36 -13.10
CA LEU A 237 11.78 8.05 -12.34
C LEU A 237 10.73 8.76 -13.22
N GLY A 238 10.85 8.69 -14.56
CA GLY A 238 9.87 9.24 -15.49
C GLY A 238 10.05 10.71 -15.88
N TYR A 239 11.22 11.30 -15.63
CA TYR A 239 11.52 12.66 -16.08
C TYR A 239 11.65 12.68 -17.61
N GLN A 240 10.89 13.54 -18.29
CA GLN A 240 10.97 13.73 -19.74
C GLN A 240 12.22 14.55 -20.13
N LYS A 241 12.52 15.58 -19.35
CA LYS A 241 13.71 16.44 -19.47
C LYS A 241 14.27 16.69 -18.07
N VAL A 242 15.59 16.84 -17.96
CA VAL A 242 16.27 17.06 -16.68
C VAL A 242 16.96 18.42 -16.72
N SER A 243 16.45 19.38 -15.95
CA SER A 243 17.12 20.67 -15.78
C SER A 243 18.31 20.54 -14.82
N GLY A 244 19.19 21.56 -14.78
CA GLY A 244 20.26 21.62 -13.78
C GLY A 244 19.74 21.65 -12.34
N ALA A 245 18.56 22.25 -12.11
CA ALA A 245 17.91 22.26 -10.80
C ALA A 245 17.38 20.87 -10.41
N ASP A 246 16.81 20.11 -11.36
CA ASP A 246 16.36 18.74 -11.13
C ASP A 246 17.54 17.82 -10.84
N TYR A 247 18.65 18.00 -11.57
CA TYR A 247 19.90 17.27 -11.33
C TYR A 247 20.39 17.47 -9.89
N ARG A 248 20.53 18.73 -9.44
CA ARG A 248 21.00 19.04 -8.09
C ARG A 248 20.08 18.48 -7.02
N ARG A 249 18.76 18.60 -7.22
CA ARG A 249 17.75 18.07 -6.29
C ARG A 249 17.81 16.55 -6.19
N LEU A 250 17.93 15.86 -7.32
CA LEU A 250 18.01 14.40 -7.36
C LEU A 250 19.30 13.91 -6.71
N LEU A 251 20.44 14.54 -7.02
CA LEU A 251 21.72 14.24 -6.36
C LEU A 251 21.65 14.44 -4.85
N GLN A 252 21.02 15.53 -4.39
CA GLN A 252 20.80 15.77 -2.97
C GLN A 252 19.97 14.67 -2.33
N ARG A 253 18.86 14.25 -2.95
CA ARG A 253 18.04 13.13 -2.43
C ARG A 253 18.78 11.80 -2.39
N VAL A 254 19.72 11.57 -3.32
CA VAL A 254 20.59 10.38 -3.29
C VAL A 254 21.60 10.47 -2.15
N LYS A 255 22.17 11.65 -1.89
CA LYS A 255 23.05 11.87 -0.73
C LYS A 255 22.31 11.70 0.59
N GLU A 256 21.07 12.16 0.68
CA GLU A 256 20.23 11.95 1.87
C GLU A 256 19.99 10.47 2.19
N LEU A 257 20.03 9.55 1.21
CA LEU A 257 19.99 8.10 1.46
C LEU A 257 21.27 7.56 2.13
N VAL A 258 22.38 8.30 2.02
CA VAL A 258 23.65 8.05 2.72
C VAL A 258 23.67 8.78 4.07
N ASP A 259 23.16 10.01 4.11
CA ASP A 259 23.35 10.93 5.23
C ASP A 259 22.28 10.80 6.32
N PHE A 260 21.08 10.29 6.03
CA PHE A 260 19.98 10.19 7.00
C PHE A 260 19.98 8.83 7.69
N PRO A 261 20.49 8.73 8.94
CA PRO A 261 20.57 7.50 9.68
C PRO A 261 19.21 7.07 10.24
N MET A 262 19.12 5.80 10.57
CA MET A 262 18.03 5.22 11.33
C MET A 262 18.58 4.27 12.38
N ILE A 263 17.89 4.18 13.52
CA ILE A 263 18.20 3.20 14.56
C ILE A 263 17.02 2.24 14.64
N LEU A 264 17.30 0.95 14.55
CA LEU A 264 16.35 -0.07 14.96
C LEU A 264 16.74 -0.63 16.31
N SER A 265 15.82 -0.57 17.28
CA SER A 265 16.07 -1.05 18.64
C SER A 265 14.95 -1.92 19.16
N ASP A 266 15.29 -2.96 19.91
CA ASP A 266 14.33 -3.77 20.68
C ASP A 266 14.25 -3.37 22.16
N GLY A 267 14.83 -2.22 22.54
CA GLY A 267 14.95 -1.75 23.91
C GLY A 267 16.16 -2.27 24.67
N ARG A 268 16.87 -3.30 24.16
CA ARG A 268 18.12 -3.82 24.74
C ARG A 268 19.31 -3.56 23.84
N VAL A 269 19.14 -3.80 22.55
CA VAL A 269 20.16 -3.58 21.52
C VAL A 269 19.64 -2.55 20.53
N ALA A 270 20.54 -1.74 20.00
CA ALA A 270 20.26 -0.73 18.99
C ALA A 270 21.24 -0.88 17.83
N HIS A 271 20.72 -0.81 16.60
CA HIS A 271 21.50 -0.90 15.38
C HIS A 271 21.26 0.34 14.53
N THR A 272 22.32 1.13 14.34
CA THR A 272 22.30 2.31 13.48
C THR A 272 22.70 1.92 12.06
N PHE A 273 21.96 2.40 11.07
CA PHE A 273 22.26 2.15 9.66
C PHE A 273 21.68 3.26 8.78
N THR A 274 22.13 3.30 7.53
CA THR A 274 21.62 4.16 6.45
C THR A 274 21.19 3.28 5.29
N PHE A 275 20.45 3.81 4.31
CA PHE A 275 20.01 3.00 3.16
C PHE A 275 21.15 2.73 2.17
N LEU A 276 21.97 3.76 1.94
CA LEU A 276 23.21 3.66 1.16
C LEU A 276 24.40 3.84 2.09
N ASN A 277 25.41 3.00 1.90
CA ASN A 277 26.69 3.12 2.61
C ASN A 277 27.54 4.26 2.03
N SER A 278 27.53 4.44 0.71
CA SER A 278 28.33 5.47 0.05
C SER A 278 27.78 5.87 -1.32
N ALA A 279 28.13 7.09 -1.74
CA ALA A 279 27.84 7.64 -3.06
C ALA A 279 29.08 8.40 -3.58
N ILE A 280 29.86 7.77 -4.46
CA ILE A 280 31.18 8.26 -4.90
C ILE A 280 31.13 8.64 -6.38
N GLY A 281 31.57 9.85 -6.72
CA GLY A 281 31.71 10.26 -8.12
C GLY A 281 32.82 9.47 -8.82
N ARG A 282 32.53 8.93 -10.00
CA ARG A 282 33.48 8.21 -10.85
C ARG A 282 33.38 8.73 -12.27
N THR A 283 34.52 9.06 -12.87
CA THR A 283 34.60 9.30 -14.31
C THR A 283 34.83 7.97 -15.00
N VAL A 284 33.93 7.59 -15.90
CA VAL A 284 34.08 6.38 -16.72
C VAL A 284 34.34 6.81 -18.16
N HIS A 285 35.41 6.29 -18.76
CA HIS A 285 35.66 6.43 -20.18
C HIS A 285 34.80 5.43 -20.94
N GLN A 286 33.86 5.94 -21.74
CA GLN A 286 33.03 5.11 -22.60
C GLN A 286 32.94 5.78 -23.97
N SER A 287 33.36 5.05 -25.01
CA SER A 287 33.25 5.49 -26.42
C SER A 287 33.84 6.88 -26.69
N GLY A 288 35.06 7.14 -26.16
CA GLY A 288 35.79 8.40 -26.37
C GLY A 288 35.26 9.62 -25.59
N LYS A 289 34.26 9.44 -24.70
CA LYS A 289 33.73 10.52 -23.86
C LYS A 289 33.84 10.18 -22.37
N ASN A 290 34.16 11.21 -21.58
CA ASN A 290 34.17 11.13 -20.13
C ASN A 290 32.74 11.27 -19.62
N LYS A 291 32.20 10.19 -19.05
CA LYS A 291 30.89 10.23 -18.42
C LYS A 291 31.05 10.27 -16.91
N LEU A 292 30.50 11.31 -16.28
CA LEU A 292 30.37 11.38 -14.84
C LEU A 292 29.28 10.41 -14.39
N MET A 293 29.68 9.40 -13.63
CA MET A 293 28.84 8.39 -13.01
C MET A 293 28.94 8.53 -11.49
N LEU A 294 27.93 8.03 -10.79
CA LEU A 294 27.90 7.90 -9.35
C LEU A 294 27.94 6.41 -9.03
N ARG A 295 28.98 5.97 -8.32
CA ARG A 295 29.05 4.63 -7.73
C ARG A 295 28.34 4.65 -6.39
N LEU A 296 27.23 3.94 -6.31
CA LEU A 296 26.45 3.77 -5.11
C LEU A 296 26.73 2.40 -4.50
N THR A 297 26.90 2.39 -3.19
CA THR A 297 27.01 1.15 -2.41
C THR A 297 25.85 1.09 -1.45
N LEU A 298 25.08 0.00 -1.47
CA LEU A 298 24.01 -0.22 -0.50
C LEU A 298 24.62 -0.57 0.86
N ASN A 299 23.89 -0.27 1.93
CA ASN A 299 24.29 -0.69 3.27
C ASN A 299 24.38 -2.24 3.36
N PRO A 300 25.38 -2.83 4.03
CA PRO A 300 25.53 -4.29 4.15
C PRO A 300 24.29 -4.99 4.70
N PHE A 301 23.61 -4.37 5.67
CA PHE A 301 22.39 -4.89 6.28
C PHE A 301 21.27 -5.10 5.26
N ILE A 302 21.20 -4.20 4.28
CA ILE A 302 20.23 -4.25 3.18
C ILE A 302 20.75 -5.15 2.05
N SER A 303 22.04 -5.04 1.71
CA SER A 303 22.67 -5.79 0.63
C SER A 303 22.61 -7.30 0.84
N LYS A 304 22.81 -7.77 2.08
CA LYS A 304 22.70 -9.19 2.43
C LYS A 304 21.33 -9.79 2.05
N GLN A 305 20.24 -9.06 2.31
CA GLN A 305 18.90 -9.51 1.93
C GLN A 305 18.74 -9.64 0.42
N PHE A 306 19.34 -8.73 -0.36
CA PHE A 306 19.33 -8.79 -1.82
C PHE A 306 20.22 -9.90 -2.38
N TYR A 307 21.38 -10.13 -1.77
CA TYR A 307 22.32 -11.19 -2.12
C TYR A 307 21.70 -12.57 -1.94
N GLU A 308 21.03 -12.80 -0.81
CA GLU A 308 20.32 -14.06 -0.52
C GLU A 308 19.01 -14.23 -1.32
N ARG A 309 18.67 -13.26 -2.17
CA ARG A 309 17.49 -13.25 -3.06
C ARG A 309 16.14 -13.36 -2.38
N ASN A 310 16.09 -12.98 -1.12
CA ASN A 310 14.89 -13.12 -0.32
C ASN A 310 14.05 -11.82 -0.28
N VAL A 311 14.34 -10.82 -1.12
CA VAL A 311 13.61 -9.54 -1.18
C VAL A 311 12.64 -9.50 -2.36
N ILE A 312 11.45 -8.92 -2.12
CA ILE A 312 10.53 -8.57 -3.21
C ILE A 312 11.11 -7.42 -4.02
N LEU A 313 11.37 -7.71 -5.27
CA LEU A 313 11.64 -6.71 -6.29
C LEU A 313 10.29 -6.28 -6.85
N ARG A 314 9.84 -5.10 -6.42
CA ARG A 314 8.57 -4.51 -6.86
C ARG A 314 8.64 -4.16 -8.34
N ASN A 315 7.51 -4.22 -9.02
CA ASN A 315 7.40 -3.83 -10.43
C ASN A 315 7.93 -2.39 -10.61
N PRO A 316 8.72 -2.10 -11.67
CA PRO A 316 9.17 -0.77 -12.06
C PRO A 316 8.13 0.35 -12.02
N GLN A 317 6.84 0.04 -12.16
CA GLN A 317 5.81 1.06 -12.06
C GLN A 317 5.64 1.64 -10.63
N CYS A 318 6.17 0.99 -9.58
CA CYS A 318 5.99 1.40 -8.19
C CYS A 318 6.47 2.83 -7.90
N TYR A 319 7.61 3.25 -8.45
CA TYR A 319 8.11 4.62 -8.27
C TYR A 319 7.44 5.66 -9.16
N LYS A 320 6.49 5.24 -10.02
CA LYS A 320 5.64 6.16 -10.80
C LYS A 320 4.34 6.53 -10.07
N ILE A 321 3.98 5.79 -9.01
CA ILE A 321 2.84 6.14 -8.15
C ILE A 321 3.08 7.54 -7.59
N LYS A 322 2.15 8.47 -7.78
CA LYS A 322 2.23 9.86 -7.36
C LYS A 322 1.78 10.02 -5.92
N ASN A 323 0.63 9.46 -5.54
CA ASN A 323 0.06 9.57 -4.21
C ASN A 323 0.97 8.87 -3.16
N PRO A 324 1.48 9.60 -2.16
CA PRO A 324 2.33 9.02 -1.12
C PRO A 324 1.65 7.92 -0.29
N THR A 325 0.37 8.07 -0.01
CA THR A 325 -0.43 7.09 0.75
C THR A 325 -0.62 5.81 -0.05
N ALA A 326 -0.90 5.92 -1.35
CA ALA A 326 -0.95 4.77 -2.27
C ALA A 326 0.38 4.02 -2.26
N PHE A 327 1.48 4.76 -2.37
CA PHE A 327 2.81 4.17 -2.35
C PHE A 327 3.12 3.49 -1.00
N LYS A 328 2.82 4.12 0.14
CA LYS A 328 2.98 3.48 1.47
C LYS A 328 2.13 2.21 1.62
N PHE A 329 0.90 2.22 1.11
CA PHE A 329 0.03 1.05 1.11
C PHE A 329 0.66 -0.10 0.33
N LEU A 330 1.18 0.18 -0.87
CA LEU A 330 1.92 -0.81 -1.65
C LEU A 330 3.11 -1.37 -0.87
N LEU A 331 3.89 -0.52 -0.18
CA LEU A 331 5.05 -0.97 0.61
C LEU A 331 4.67 -1.93 1.75
N CYS A 332 3.53 -1.73 2.40
CA CYS A 332 3.07 -2.57 3.51
C CYS A 332 2.44 -3.89 3.05
N TYR A 333 1.60 -3.84 2.02
CA TYR A 333 0.58 -4.88 1.81
C TYR A 333 0.74 -5.70 0.54
N ASP A 334 1.53 -5.26 -0.44
CA ASP A 334 1.69 -5.99 -1.71
C ASP A 334 2.10 -7.45 -1.51
N LYS A 335 2.99 -7.70 -0.54
CA LYS A 335 3.44 -9.05 -0.17
C LYS A 335 2.32 -9.92 0.40
N ARG A 336 1.45 -9.32 1.23
CA ARG A 336 0.33 -10.01 1.88
C ARG A 336 -0.70 -10.44 0.84
N VAL A 337 -0.94 -9.58 -0.14
CA VAL A 337 -1.83 -9.83 -1.27
C VAL A 337 -1.25 -10.92 -2.20
N VAL A 338 0.05 -10.84 -2.54
CA VAL A 338 0.72 -11.84 -3.44
C VAL A 338 0.72 -13.25 -2.85
N LYS A 339 1.02 -13.42 -1.56
CA LYS A 339 1.16 -14.74 -0.92
C LYS A 339 -0.16 -15.48 -0.61
N GLY A 340 -1.29 -14.95 -1.06
CA GLY A 340 -2.49 -15.77 -1.24
C GLY A 340 -3.66 -15.49 -0.31
N ASN A 341 -3.80 -14.30 0.28
CA ASN A 341 -5.03 -13.92 0.97
C ASN A 341 -5.47 -12.54 0.51
N ASN A 342 -6.69 -12.45 -0.04
CA ASN A 342 -7.44 -11.20 -0.05
C ASN A 342 -7.36 -10.61 1.36
N LEU A 343 -6.93 -9.36 1.44
CA LEU A 343 -6.63 -8.69 2.69
C LEU A 343 -7.86 -7.89 3.08
N LYS A 344 -8.42 -8.20 4.25
CA LYS A 344 -9.54 -7.50 4.84
C LYS A 344 -9.09 -6.95 6.19
N LEU A 345 -8.90 -5.63 6.28
CA LEU A 345 -8.41 -4.96 7.47
C LEU A 345 -9.32 -3.80 7.85
N ASN A 346 -9.45 -3.54 9.15
CA ASN A 346 -10.13 -2.36 9.65
C ASN A 346 -9.32 -1.09 9.29
N ILE A 347 -10.01 0.01 8.96
CA ILE A 347 -9.39 1.31 8.61
C ILE A 347 -8.41 1.81 9.67
N TYR A 348 -8.63 1.55 10.96
CA TYR A 348 -7.74 1.97 12.05
C TYR A 348 -6.42 1.22 11.99
N GLU A 349 -6.42 -0.07 11.63
CA GLU A 349 -5.19 -0.85 11.44
C GLU A 349 -4.39 -0.31 10.25
N VAL A 350 -5.07 -0.07 9.13
CA VAL A 350 -4.45 0.50 7.93
C VAL A 350 -3.92 1.90 8.20
N ALA A 351 -4.69 2.74 8.89
CA ALA A 351 -4.24 4.08 9.24
C ALA A 351 -3.02 4.05 10.17
N ASN A 352 -2.99 3.16 11.16
CA ASN A 352 -1.83 2.98 12.00
C ASN A 352 -0.61 2.55 11.19
N ASP A 353 -0.72 1.50 10.38
CA ASP A 353 0.37 0.99 9.53
C ASP A 353 0.92 2.10 8.60
N LEU A 354 0.03 2.89 8.00
CA LEU A 354 0.39 3.98 7.10
C LEU A 354 0.78 5.30 7.79
N GLU A 355 0.68 5.38 9.13
CA GLU A 355 0.87 6.60 9.91
C GLU A 355 -0.07 7.74 9.47
N LEU A 356 -1.32 7.41 9.14
CA LEU A 356 -2.35 8.38 8.79
C LEU A 356 -3.04 8.90 10.05
N ASN A 357 -3.17 10.23 10.15
CA ASN A 357 -4.02 10.83 11.16
C ASN A 357 -5.49 10.73 10.74
N ILE A 358 -6.25 9.89 11.44
CA ILE A 358 -7.68 9.65 11.19
C ILE A 358 -8.56 10.16 12.34
N SER A 359 -8.12 11.18 13.08
CA SER A 359 -8.92 11.86 14.11
C SER A 359 -10.30 12.30 13.58
N LYS A 360 -10.35 12.69 12.30
CA LYS A 360 -11.58 12.85 11.52
C LYS A 360 -11.70 11.71 10.51
N LEU A 361 -12.53 10.71 10.83
CA LEU A 361 -12.70 9.50 10.01
C LEU A 361 -13.06 9.82 8.55
N CYS A 362 -13.92 10.82 8.30
CA CYS A 362 -14.29 11.27 6.96
C CYS A 362 -13.08 11.71 6.11
N HIS A 363 -12.09 12.36 6.73
CA HIS A 363 -10.85 12.76 6.06
C HIS A 363 -9.99 11.54 5.72
N GLY A 364 -9.83 10.61 6.66
CA GLY A 364 -9.10 9.36 6.44
C GLY A 364 -9.68 8.54 5.28
N VAL A 365 -11.01 8.39 5.25
CA VAL A 365 -11.76 7.74 4.18
C VAL A 365 -11.48 8.41 2.82
N SER A 366 -11.54 9.75 2.76
CA SER A 366 -11.28 10.49 1.52
C SER A 366 -9.85 10.29 1.01
N VAL A 367 -8.86 10.41 1.90
CA VAL A 367 -7.44 10.20 1.56
C VAL A 367 -7.20 8.79 1.01
N LEU A 368 -7.75 7.77 1.66
CA LEU A 368 -7.63 6.37 1.22
C LEU A 368 -8.33 6.14 -0.12
N LYS A 369 -9.55 6.68 -0.33
CA LYS A 369 -10.26 6.57 -1.62
C LYS A 369 -9.48 7.20 -2.78
N VAL A 370 -8.79 8.33 -2.56
CA VAL A 370 -7.91 8.91 -3.59
C VAL A 370 -6.71 8.00 -3.84
N ALA A 371 -6.09 7.46 -2.79
CA ALA A 371 -4.95 6.57 -2.92
C ALA A 371 -5.29 5.26 -3.64
N PHE A 372 -6.41 4.63 -3.31
CA PHE A 372 -6.82 3.34 -3.88
C PHE A 372 -7.23 3.46 -5.35
N ARG A 373 -7.81 4.59 -5.76
CA ARG A 373 -8.04 4.88 -7.18
C ARG A 373 -6.77 4.83 -8.02
N GLU A 374 -5.63 5.27 -7.47
CA GLU A 374 -4.34 5.19 -8.19
C GLU A 374 -3.74 3.77 -8.15
N LEU A 375 -3.99 2.99 -7.11
CA LEU A 375 -3.49 1.61 -7.00
C LEU A 375 -4.29 0.62 -7.84
N ASN A 376 -5.57 0.89 -8.09
CA ASN A 376 -6.43 -0.02 -8.83
C ASN A 376 -5.91 -0.25 -10.24
N GLY A 377 -5.59 -1.50 -10.55
CA GLY A 377 -4.98 -1.91 -11.81
C GLY A 377 -3.45 -1.96 -11.80
N TYR A 378 -2.79 -1.62 -10.70
CA TYR A 378 -1.34 -1.79 -10.52
C TYR A 378 -0.95 -3.26 -10.73
N GLU A 379 -0.01 -3.52 -11.64
CA GLU A 379 0.51 -4.87 -11.87
C GLU A 379 1.51 -5.31 -10.78
N LEU A 380 1.13 -6.35 -10.05
CA LEU A 380 1.94 -7.04 -9.07
C LEU A 380 3.08 -7.82 -9.75
N ASN A 381 4.03 -8.31 -8.95
CA ASN A 381 5.25 -8.94 -9.47
C ASN A 381 5.03 -10.32 -10.10
N ASP A 382 3.87 -10.91 -9.87
CA ASP A 382 3.41 -12.18 -10.46
C ASP A 382 2.50 -11.96 -11.67
N SER A 383 2.47 -10.74 -12.23
CA SER A 383 1.63 -10.34 -13.36
C SER A 383 0.12 -10.31 -13.09
N TYR A 384 -0.32 -10.41 -11.83
CA TYR A 384 -1.71 -10.11 -11.45
C TYR A 384 -1.90 -8.61 -11.25
N ARG A 385 -3.15 -8.15 -11.20
CA ARG A 385 -3.48 -6.77 -10.87
C ARG A 385 -3.96 -6.66 -9.43
N LEU A 386 -3.53 -5.59 -8.78
CA LEU A 386 -4.01 -5.21 -7.46
C LEU A 386 -5.36 -4.51 -7.61
N TYR A 387 -6.34 -5.00 -6.85
CA TYR A 387 -7.59 -4.31 -6.57
C TYR A 387 -7.61 -3.92 -5.10
N VAL A 388 -7.94 -2.67 -4.79
CA VAL A 388 -8.10 -2.17 -3.44
C VAL A 388 -9.33 -1.29 -3.39
N GLU A 389 -10.16 -1.52 -2.39
CA GLU A 389 -11.33 -0.72 -2.11
C GLU A 389 -11.52 -0.49 -0.63
N LEU A 390 -12.36 0.51 -0.33
CA LEU A 390 -12.76 0.83 1.02
C LEU A 390 -14.29 0.68 1.09
N VAL A 391 -14.73 -0.37 1.76
CA VAL A 391 -16.15 -0.69 1.94
C VAL A 391 -16.60 -0.32 3.34
N LYS A 392 -17.89 -0.01 3.49
CA LYS A 392 -18.50 0.20 4.80
C LYS A 392 -19.30 -1.05 5.14
N GLU A 393 -18.85 -1.78 6.14
CA GLU A 393 -19.55 -2.95 6.68
C GLU A 393 -20.13 -2.57 8.03
N GLU A 394 -21.46 -2.59 8.15
CA GLU A 394 -22.18 -2.13 9.34
C GLU A 394 -21.77 -0.68 9.75
N ARG A 395 -21.00 -0.56 10.84
CA ARG A 395 -20.49 0.70 11.39
C ARG A 395 -18.99 0.90 11.17
N GLU A 396 -18.30 -0.06 10.54
CA GLU A 396 -16.86 -0.02 10.34
C GLU A 396 -16.48 0.21 8.89
N TRP A 397 -15.39 0.94 8.68
CA TRP A 397 -14.76 1.02 7.36
C TRP A 397 -13.70 -0.06 7.26
N ILE A 398 -13.82 -0.87 6.22
CA ILE A 398 -12.97 -2.02 5.97
C ILE A 398 -12.24 -1.79 4.65
N VAL A 399 -10.92 -2.00 4.68
CA VAL A 399 -10.08 -2.02 3.48
C VAL A 399 -10.03 -3.45 2.97
N ILE A 400 -10.45 -3.63 1.73
CA ILE A 400 -10.34 -4.90 1.00
C ILE A 400 -9.25 -4.72 -0.05
N ALA A 401 -8.28 -5.62 -0.11
CA ALA A 401 -7.27 -5.67 -1.16
C ALA A 401 -7.14 -7.07 -1.72
N GLU A 402 -7.33 -7.21 -3.03
CA GLU A 402 -7.39 -8.47 -3.73
C GLU A 402 -6.38 -8.54 -4.88
N ARG A 403 -6.00 -9.78 -5.18
CA ARG A 403 -5.14 -10.12 -6.31
C ARG A 403 -6.01 -10.68 -7.43
N ILE A 404 -6.20 -9.93 -8.51
CA ILE A 404 -7.11 -10.29 -9.62
C ILE A 404 -6.30 -10.72 -10.85
N SER A 405 -6.70 -11.82 -11.50
CA SER A 405 -6.05 -12.29 -12.74
C SER A 405 -6.31 -11.34 -13.91
N LYS A 406 -5.36 -11.25 -14.85
CA LYS A 406 -5.50 -10.41 -16.06
C LYS A 406 -6.70 -10.80 -16.92
N GLU A 407 -7.09 -12.08 -16.92
CA GLU A 407 -8.19 -12.64 -17.73
C GLU A 407 -9.58 -12.39 -17.14
N LYS A 408 -9.71 -12.14 -15.83
CA LYS A 408 -11.00 -11.84 -15.18
C LYS A 408 -11.47 -10.39 -15.34
N GLN A 409 -10.83 -9.60 -16.20
CA GLN A 409 -11.35 -8.28 -16.60
C GLN A 409 -12.31 -8.39 -17.79
N GLN A 410 -13.38 -9.16 -17.64
CA GLN A 410 -14.66 -8.63 -18.11
C GLN A 410 -15.14 -7.66 -17.04
N PRO A 411 -15.72 -6.50 -17.37
CA PRO A 411 -16.40 -5.73 -16.35
C PRO A 411 -17.40 -6.67 -15.68
N LEU A 412 -17.58 -6.55 -14.36
CA LEU A 412 -18.70 -7.12 -13.61
C LEU A 412 -20.10 -6.71 -14.16
N LYS A 413 -20.17 -6.16 -15.38
CA LYS A 413 -21.35 -5.96 -16.21
C LYS A 413 -21.75 -7.18 -17.06
N ALA A 414 -20.89 -8.20 -17.24
CA ALA A 414 -21.19 -9.34 -18.11
C ALA A 414 -21.77 -10.57 -17.39
N LEU A 415 -21.82 -10.57 -16.04
CA LEU A 415 -22.46 -11.63 -15.24
C LEU A 415 -23.92 -11.31 -14.87
N LEU A 416 -24.48 -10.24 -15.46
CA LEU A 416 -25.87 -9.81 -15.34
C LEU A 416 -26.49 -9.48 -16.71
N ALA A 417 -25.96 -10.05 -17.80
CA ALA A 417 -26.53 -9.94 -19.14
C ALA A 417 -27.47 -11.12 -19.41
#